data_AF-A0A9W6T537-F1
#
_entry.id   AF-A0A9W6T537-F1
#
_cell.length_a   1.000
_cell.length_b   1.000
_cell.length_c   1.000
_cell.angle_alpha   90.00
_cell.angle_beta   90.00
_cell.angle_gamma   90.00
#
_symmetry.space_group_name_H-M   'P 1'
#
loop_
_entity.id
_entity.type
_entity.pdbx_description
1 polymer ?
#
loop_
_entity_poly.entity_id
_entity_poly.type
_entity_poly.pdbx_seq_one_letter_code
_entity_poly.pdbx_strand_id
1 'polypeptide(L)'
;MIMDRHIHDLSLFDKHSDKFNFAHTIHHFSFGKDPHDNSRINLHDNTIDGSVTSTHPLDHKVAEVSNKYHIYTYFLKVISTRYEYLNSKDILETNQFSATEHNRPIIGGRDEDHPNTIHARGGLPGVFFNFEISPLKIINREQYAKTWSAFILGVFAVVGGVLSVGALLDKTIWAADRIIRQKKDM
;
A
#
# COMPACT_ATOMS: atom_id res chain seq x y z
N MET A 1 3.17 -24.66 -43.51
CA MET A 1 2.85 -24.13 -42.17
C MET A 1 2.76 -22.62 -42.30
N ILE A 2 1.55 -22.09 -42.49
CA ILE A 2 1.34 -20.65 -42.67
C ILE A 2 1.28 -20.04 -41.27
N MET A 3 2.29 -19.22 -40.94
CA MET A 3 2.34 -18.49 -39.69
C MET A 3 1.32 -17.36 -39.78
N ASP A 4 0.29 -17.41 -38.94
CA ASP A 4 -0.77 -16.40 -38.92
C ASP A 4 -0.15 -15.08 -38.46
N ARG A 5 0.11 -14.18 -39.40
CA ARG A 5 0.78 -12.91 -39.14
C ARG A 5 -0.28 -11.91 -38.71
N HIS A 6 -0.42 -11.73 -37.40
CA HIS A 6 -1.26 -10.67 -36.84
C HIS A 6 -0.64 -9.30 -37.17
N ILE A 7 -1.32 -8.51 -38.00
CA ILE A 7 -0.91 -7.15 -38.39
C ILE A 7 -2.00 -6.20 -37.93
N HIS A 8 -1.60 -5.11 -37.29
CA HIS A 8 -2.52 -4.04 -36.95
C HIS A 8 -2.61 -3.05 -38.13
N ASP A 9 -3.82 -2.76 -38.59
CA ASP A 9 -4.06 -1.71 -39.58
C ASP A 9 -4.10 -0.34 -38.89
N LEU A 10 -3.13 0.51 -39.21
CA LEU A 10 -3.00 1.87 -38.69
C LEU A 10 -3.44 2.94 -39.71
N SER A 11 -3.96 2.54 -40.88
CA SER A 11 -4.24 3.47 -41.98
C SER A 11 -5.19 4.61 -41.59
N LEU A 12 -6.25 4.30 -40.81
CA LEU A 12 -7.19 5.31 -40.31
C LEU A 12 -6.59 6.19 -39.21
N PHE A 13 -5.75 5.60 -38.36
CA PHE A 13 -5.03 6.32 -37.33
C PHE A 13 -4.10 7.35 -37.99
N ASP A 14 -3.32 6.96 -39.00
CA ASP A 14 -2.39 7.84 -39.71
C ASP A 14 -3.10 8.90 -40.56
N LYS A 15 -4.23 8.56 -41.18
CA LYS A 15 -4.98 9.48 -42.06
C LYS A 15 -5.52 10.71 -41.34
N HIS A 16 -5.81 10.63 -40.05
CA HIS A 16 -6.42 11.73 -39.28
C HIS A 16 -5.46 12.23 -38.20
N SER A 17 -4.94 13.45 -38.33
CA SER A 17 -3.93 14.02 -37.42
C SER A 17 -4.45 14.35 -36.02
N ASP A 18 -5.74 14.63 -35.88
CA ASP A 18 -6.35 15.25 -34.70
C ASP A 18 -7.52 14.43 -34.10
N LYS A 19 -7.98 13.39 -34.80
CA LYS A 19 -9.15 12.61 -34.37
C LYS A 19 -8.84 11.48 -33.38
N PHE A 20 -7.61 11.00 -33.34
CA PHE A 20 -7.22 9.84 -32.55
C PHE A 20 -6.00 10.16 -31.69
N ASN A 21 -6.07 9.79 -30.42
CA ASN A 21 -4.97 9.83 -29.48
C ASN A 21 -5.14 8.71 -28.44
N PHE A 22 -4.17 8.58 -27.54
CA PHE A 22 -4.20 7.64 -26.42
C PHE A 22 -4.14 8.36 -25.07
N ALA A 23 -4.61 9.62 -25.02
CA ALA A 23 -4.90 10.27 -23.76
C ALA A 23 -5.95 9.44 -23.03
N HIS A 24 -5.74 9.19 -21.75
CA HIS A 24 -6.70 8.41 -20.98
C HIS A 24 -6.66 8.78 -19.52
N THR A 25 -7.78 8.50 -18.87
CA THR A 25 -7.89 8.56 -17.42
C THR A 25 -8.25 7.17 -16.93
N ILE A 26 -7.40 6.62 -16.07
CA ILE A 26 -7.67 5.37 -15.37
C ILE A 26 -8.54 5.76 -14.17
N HIS A 27 -9.84 5.51 -14.27
CA HIS A 27 -10.76 5.82 -13.17
C HIS A 27 -10.57 4.89 -11.99
N HIS A 28 -10.56 3.58 -12.27
CA HIS A 28 -10.31 2.55 -11.27
C HIS A 28 -9.65 1.34 -11.94
N PHE A 29 -8.63 0.79 -11.30
CA PHE A 29 -7.94 -0.42 -11.75
C PHE A 29 -7.65 -1.34 -10.57
N SER A 30 -8.25 -2.53 -10.57
CA SER A 30 -8.10 -3.51 -9.49
C SER A 30 -8.07 -4.95 -10.01
N PHE A 31 -7.57 -5.86 -9.17
CA PHE A 31 -7.52 -7.29 -9.46
C PHE A 31 -8.40 -8.08 -8.48
N GLY A 32 -9.54 -8.55 -8.97
CA GLY A 32 -10.47 -9.34 -8.16
C GLY A 32 -11.39 -8.45 -7.32
N LYS A 33 -11.76 -8.94 -6.12
CA LYS A 33 -12.64 -8.19 -5.21
C LYS A 33 -11.82 -7.17 -4.44
N ASP A 34 -12.26 -5.92 -4.45
CA ASP A 34 -11.61 -4.86 -3.72
C ASP A 34 -12.08 -4.86 -2.24
N PRO A 35 -11.16 -4.95 -1.25
CA PRO A 35 -11.49 -4.80 0.17
C PRO A 35 -12.21 -3.48 0.48
N HIS A 36 -11.96 -2.43 -0.30
CA HIS A 36 -12.45 -1.07 -0.12
C HIS A 36 -13.77 -0.78 -0.87
N ASP A 37 -14.18 -1.63 -1.82
CA ASP A 37 -15.42 -1.50 -2.59
C ASP A 37 -16.67 -1.87 -1.76
N ASN A 38 -16.47 -2.41 -0.57
CA ASN A 38 -17.57 -2.63 0.36
C ASN A 38 -17.83 -1.34 1.15
N SER A 39 -19.05 -0.82 0.96
CA SER A 39 -19.88 0.02 1.84
C SER A 39 -19.93 -0.38 3.34
N ARG A 40 -19.02 -1.26 3.80
CA ARG A 40 -18.76 -1.66 5.18
C ARG A 40 -17.53 -0.97 5.78
N ILE A 41 -16.68 -0.31 4.98
CA ILE A 41 -15.76 0.73 5.46
C ILE A 41 -16.55 2.05 5.59
N ASN A 42 -17.67 2.01 6.33
CA ASN A 42 -18.09 3.15 7.14
C ASN A 42 -17.24 3.15 8.43
N LEU A 43 -15.94 2.90 8.29
CA LEU A 43 -14.97 2.85 9.37
C LEU A 43 -14.30 4.21 9.41
N HIS A 44 -14.97 5.15 10.08
CA HIS A 44 -14.33 6.07 11.01
C HIS A 44 -13.02 6.72 10.54
N ASP A 45 -12.96 7.13 9.27
CA ASP A 45 -11.83 7.89 8.77
C ASP A 45 -12.13 9.36 9.01
N ASN A 46 -11.50 9.91 10.05
CA ASN A 46 -11.48 11.33 10.37
C ASN A 46 -10.61 12.08 9.35
N THR A 47 -10.81 11.87 8.06
CA THR A 47 -10.32 12.74 7.01
C THR A 47 -11.40 13.79 6.75
N ILE A 48 -11.03 15.05 6.89
CA ILE A 48 -11.92 16.23 6.93
C ILE A 48 -12.77 16.41 5.65
N ASP A 49 -12.53 15.60 4.60
CA ASP A 49 -13.10 15.79 3.26
C ASP A 49 -13.82 14.56 2.68
N GLY A 50 -14.04 13.48 3.45
CA GLY A 50 -14.86 12.33 3.02
C GLY A 50 -14.33 11.56 1.79
N SER A 51 -13.12 11.84 1.34
CA SER A 51 -12.49 11.19 0.19
C SER A 51 -11.85 9.88 0.63
N VAL A 52 -12.54 8.76 0.37
CA VAL A 52 -11.94 7.42 0.45
C VAL A 52 -10.76 7.39 -0.52
N THR A 53 -9.54 7.51 -0.01
CA THR A 53 -8.33 7.44 -0.84
C THR A 53 -8.19 5.98 -1.26
N SER A 54 -8.45 5.69 -2.53
CA SER A 54 -8.23 4.36 -3.07
C SER A 54 -6.78 3.93 -2.85
N THR A 55 -6.58 2.69 -2.41
CA THR A 55 -5.25 2.11 -2.21
C THR A 55 -4.63 1.60 -3.51
N HIS A 56 -5.36 1.66 -4.63
CA HIS A 56 -4.89 1.17 -5.92
C HIS A 56 -3.95 2.17 -6.61
N PRO A 57 -2.73 1.75 -7.03
CA PRO A 57 -1.70 2.67 -7.55
C PRO A 57 -2.05 3.42 -8.84
N LEU A 58 -3.06 2.98 -9.58
CA LEU A 58 -3.45 3.57 -10.87
C LEU A 58 -4.79 4.29 -10.83
N ASP A 59 -5.44 4.38 -9.68
CA ASP A 59 -6.72 5.06 -9.57
C ASP A 59 -6.58 6.56 -9.80
N HIS A 60 -7.54 7.12 -10.52
CA HIS A 60 -7.58 8.52 -10.97
C HIS A 60 -6.35 8.98 -11.76
N LYS A 61 -5.57 8.06 -12.32
CA LYS A 61 -4.37 8.43 -13.07
C LYS A 61 -4.73 9.03 -14.42
N VAL A 62 -4.23 10.24 -14.68
CA VAL A 62 -4.42 10.93 -15.96
C VAL A 62 -3.12 10.85 -16.76
N ALA A 63 -3.20 10.30 -17.96
CA ALA A 63 -2.14 10.33 -18.95
C ALA A 63 -2.49 11.40 -20.00
N GLU A 64 -1.84 12.56 -19.87
CA GLU A 64 -2.01 13.66 -20.82
C GLU A 64 -1.22 13.40 -22.11
N VAL A 65 -1.66 14.04 -23.20
CA VAL A 65 -1.06 13.91 -24.52
C VAL A 65 -0.06 15.02 -24.76
N SER A 66 1.21 14.67 -25.01
CA SER A 66 2.15 15.58 -25.68
C SER A 66 2.19 15.35 -27.19
N ASN A 67 2.05 14.10 -27.66
CA ASN A 67 1.97 13.76 -29.10
C ASN A 67 1.06 12.56 -29.38
N LYS A 68 0.41 12.56 -30.55
CA LYS A 68 -0.46 11.47 -31.04
C LYS A 68 0.21 10.10 -31.06
N TYR A 69 1.49 10.04 -31.42
CA TYR A 69 2.25 8.81 -31.61
C TYR A 69 2.97 8.36 -30.33
N HIS A 70 2.22 8.03 -29.29
CA HIS A 70 2.75 7.53 -28.02
C HIS A 70 2.32 6.10 -27.71
N ILE A 71 3.18 5.42 -26.96
CA ILE A 71 2.93 4.12 -26.36
C ILE A 71 2.93 4.33 -24.86
N TYR A 72 1.80 4.05 -24.19
CA TYR A 72 1.70 4.03 -22.74
C TYR A 72 1.73 2.58 -22.28
N THR A 73 2.69 2.24 -21.43
CA THR A 73 2.87 0.88 -20.92
C THR A 73 2.84 0.90 -19.40
N TYR A 74 1.91 0.17 -18.82
CA TYR A 74 1.81 -0.07 -17.39
C TYR A 74 2.27 -1.49 -17.08
N PHE A 75 3.34 -1.60 -16.30
CA PHE A 75 3.84 -2.86 -15.77
C PHE A 75 3.26 -3.08 -14.37
N LEU A 76 2.48 -4.14 -14.23
CA LEU A 76 1.72 -4.46 -13.03
C LEU A 76 2.29 -5.72 -12.40
N LYS A 77 2.69 -5.64 -11.13
CA LYS A 77 3.09 -6.82 -10.35
C LYS A 77 1.99 -7.13 -9.35
N VAL A 78 1.33 -8.27 -9.54
CA VAL A 78 0.14 -8.67 -8.77
C VAL A 78 0.52 -9.69 -7.71
N ILE A 79 0.05 -9.50 -6.48
CA ILE A 79 0.32 -10.36 -5.33
C ILE A 79 -1.00 -10.77 -4.68
N SER A 80 -1.21 -12.08 -4.49
CA SER A 80 -2.36 -12.60 -3.76
C SER A 80 -2.25 -12.20 -2.28
N THR A 81 -3.32 -11.62 -1.73
CA THR A 81 -3.35 -11.13 -0.35
C THR A 81 -4.58 -11.65 0.38
N ARG A 82 -4.37 -12.14 1.60
CA ARG A 82 -5.43 -12.62 2.49
C ARG A 82 -5.47 -11.77 3.75
N TYR A 83 -6.66 -11.30 4.10
CA TYR A 83 -6.94 -10.67 5.40
C TYR A 83 -7.68 -11.65 6.30
N GLU A 84 -7.14 -11.85 7.50
CA GLU A 84 -7.73 -12.65 8.57
C GLU A 84 -8.05 -11.71 9.74
N TYR A 85 -9.32 -11.39 9.93
CA TYR A 85 -9.79 -10.51 11.01
C TYR A 85 -9.85 -11.26 12.35
N LEU A 86 -9.94 -10.51 13.47
CA LEU A 86 -10.06 -11.08 14.84
C LEU A 86 -11.17 -12.14 14.94
N ASN A 87 -12.31 -11.87 14.30
CA ASN A 87 -13.42 -12.81 14.23
C ASN A 87 -13.17 -13.75 13.05
N SER A 88 -12.53 -14.89 13.29
CA SER A 88 -11.93 -15.80 12.30
C SER A 88 -12.86 -16.36 11.21
N LYS A 89 -14.13 -15.94 11.20
CA LYS A 89 -15.15 -16.32 10.22
C LYS A 89 -15.09 -15.47 8.95
N ASP A 90 -14.61 -14.23 9.05
CA ASP A 90 -14.49 -13.34 7.91
C ASP A 90 -13.04 -13.42 7.39
N ILE A 91 -12.84 -14.20 6.34
CA ILE A 91 -11.58 -14.27 5.59
C ILE A 91 -11.82 -13.56 4.27
N LEU A 92 -11.00 -12.55 3.97
CA LEU A 92 -11.05 -11.84 2.70
C LEU A 92 -9.84 -12.21 1.85
N GLU A 93 -10.10 -12.84 0.71
CA GLU A 93 -9.10 -13.13 -0.32
C GLU A 93 -9.21 -12.05 -1.41
N THR A 94 -8.12 -11.34 -1.65
CA THR A 94 -8.01 -10.24 -2.63
C THR A 94 -6.62 -10.25 -3.28
N ASN A 95 -6.36 -9.30 -4.17
CA ASN A 95 -5.05 -9.10 -4.76
C ASN A 95 -4.63 -7.65 -4.61
N GLN A 96 -3.38 -7.46 -4.22
CA GLN A 96 -2.71 -6.17 -4.26
C GLN A 96 -1.82 -6.12 -5.49
N PHE A 97 -1.52 -4.93 -5.97
CA PHE A 97 -0.54 -4.79 -7.03
C PHE A 97 0.28 -3.51 -6.88
N SER A 98 1.45 -3.51 -7.50
CA SER A 98 2.21 -2.29 -7.76
C SER A 98 2.23 -2.02 -9.26
N ALA A 99 2.33 -0.74 -9.63
CA ALA A 99 2.37 -0.32 -11.01
C ALA A 99 3.61 0.52 -11.29
N THR A 100 4.22 0.30 -12.44
CA THR A 100 5.24 1.18 -13.00
C THR A 100 4.79 1.60 -14.39
N GLU A 101 4.85 2.89 -14.68
CA GLU A 101 4.49 3.44 -15.97
C GLU A 101 5.74 3.69 -16.82
N HIS A 102 5.60 3.46 -18.11
CA HIS A 102 6.55 3.88 -19.11
C HIS A 102 5.81 4.41 -20.33
N ASN A 103 6.05 5.67 -20.69
CA ASN A 103 5.58 6.29 -21.90
C ASN A 103 6.78 6.58 -22.83
N ARG A 104 6.56 6.45 -24.15
CA ARG A 104 7.56 6.84 -25.16
C ARG A 104 6.91 7.15 -26.51
N PRO A 105 7.50 8.03 -27.34
CA PRO A 105 7.04 8.30 -28.68
C PRO A 105 7.51 7.22 -29.67
N ILE A 106 6.69 6.91 -30.67
CA ILE A 106 6.95 5.86 -31.67
C ILE A 106 8.01 6.29 -32.68
N ILE A 107 8.04 7.59 -32.96
CA ILE A 107 9.03 8.21 -33.86
C ILE A 107 10.46 8.00 -33.32
N GLY A 108 10.58 7.71 -32.03
CA GLY A 108 11.83 7.50 -31.31
C GLY A 108 12.72 8.75 -31.31
N GLY A 109 13.83 8.67 -30.59
CA GLY A 109 14.72 9.81 -30.39
C GLY A 109 14.94 10.11 -28.92
N ARG A 110 15.38 11.34 -28.65
CA ARG A 110 15.59 11.86 -27.31
C ARG A 110 14.29 12.53 -26.87
N ASP A 111 13.78 12.12 -25.72
CA ASP A 111 12.57 12.70 -25.15
C ASP A 111 12.96 13.83 -24.20
N GLU A 112 12.03 14.78 -23.99
CA GLU A 112 12.22 15.88 -23.04
C GLU A 112 12.39 15.37 -21.60
N ASP A 113 11.68 14.29 -21.26
CA ASP A 113 11.72 13.66 -19.94
C ASP A 113 13.01 12.84 -19.69
N HIS A 114 13.66 12.35 -20.76
CA HIS A 114 14.84 11.50 -20.69
C HIS A 114 15.90 11.90 -21.73
N PRO A 115 16.55 13.07 -21.58
CA PRO A 115 17.44 13.63 -22.60
C PRO A 115 18.70 12.78 -22.87
N ASN A 116 19.03 11.88 -21.96
CA ASN A 116 20.19 10.98 -22.03
C ASN A 116 19.85 9.57 -22.56
N THR A 117 18.58 9.30 -22.87
CA THR A 117 18.13 8.00 -23.38
C THR A 117 17.58 8.16 -24.79
N ILE A 118 17.99 7.26 -25.69
CA ILE A 118 17.46 7.22 -27.07
C ILE A 118 16.46 6.08 -27.13
N HIS A 119 15.19 6.41 -27.33
CA HIS A 119 14.14 5.41 -27.45
C HIS A 119 14.15 4.77 -28.84
N ALA A 120 13.95 3.45 -28.88
CA ALA A 120 13.89 2.68 -30.12
C ALA A 120 12.71 3.15 -30.99
N ARG A 121 12.94 3.28 -32.30
CA ARG A 121 11.89 3.63 -33.26
C ARG A 121 10.92 2.47 -33.47
N GLY A 122 9.64 2.79 -33.58
CA GLY A 122 8.58 1.84 -33.89
C GLY A 122 7.85 1.28 -32.66
N GLY A 123 6.80 0.53 -32.97
CA GLY A 123 5.82 0.02 -32.01
C GLY A 123 4.40 0.45 -32.40
N LEU A 124 3.41 -0.16 -31.76
CA LEU A 124 2.01 0.14 -31.99
C LEU A 124 1.58 1.27 -31.04
N PRO A 125 1.01 2.38 -31.52
CA PRO A 125 0.44 3.39 -30.64
C PRO A 125 -0.71 2.76 -29.86
N GLY A 126 -0.73 2.98 -28.55
CA GLY A 126 -1.65 2.26 -27.68
C GLY A 126 -1.39 2.45 -26.20
N VAL A 127 -2.34 1.92 -25.42
CA VAL A 127 -2.24 1.75 -23.96
C VAL A 127 -2.16 0.26 -23.67
N PHE A 128 -1.11 -0.16 -22.97
CA PHE A 128 -0.82 -1.56 -22.69
C PHE A 128 -0.71 -1.79 -21.19
N PHE A 129 -1.40 -2.80 -20.68
CA PHE A 129 -1.33 -3.26 -19.30
C PHE A 129 -0.69 -4.64 -19.27
N ASN A 130 0.58 -4.71 -18.89
CA ASN A 130 1.32 -5.96 -18.75
C ASN A 130 1.29 -6.36 -17.29
N PHE A 131 0.65 -7.48 -16.94
CA PHE A 131 0.60 -7.97 -15.58
C PHE A 131 1.37 -9.28 -15.41
N GLU A 132 2.06 -9.39 -14.28
CA GLU A 132 2.75 -10.60 -13.84
C GLU A 132 2.27 -10.96 -12.44
N ILE A 133 1.89 -12.23 -12.25
CA ILE A 133 1.44 -12.74 -10.95
C ILE A 133 2.66 -13.23 -10.18
N SER A 134 2.90 -12.65 -9.01
CA SER A 134 3.95 -13.08 -8.09
C SER A 134 3.60 -14.46 -7.50
N PRO A 135 4.58 -15.37 -7.36
CA PRO A 135 4.37 -16.64 -6.66
C PRO A 135 4.27 -16.48 -5.13
N LEU A 136 4.23 -15.25 -4.61
CA LEU A 136 4.11 -14.94 -3.19
C LEU A 136 2.64 -14.69 -2.80
N LYS A 137 2.30 -15.06 -1.56
CA LYS A 137 1.02 -14.73 -0.92
C LYS A 137 1.26 -13.98 0.39
N ILE A 138 0.66 -12.81 0.52
CA ILE A 138 0.68 -12.03 1.77
C ILE A 138 -0.50 -12.45 2.63
N ILE A 139 -0.26 -12.72 3.92
CA ILE A 139 -1.32 -13.03 4.88
C ILE A 139 -1.24 -11.99 5.99
N ASN A 140 -2.20 -11.06 6.01
CA ASN A 140 -2.35 -10.11 7.09
C ASN A 140 -3.32 -10.68 8.13
N ARG A 141 -2.79 -11.04 9.30
CA ARG A 141 -3.57 -11.58 10.40
C ARG A 141 -3.66 -10.55 11.49
N GLU A 142 -4.87 -10.12 11.80
CA GLU A 142 -5.12 -9.33 12.99
C GLU A 142 -5.00 -10.21 14.24
N GLN A 143 -4.21 -9.76 15.20
CA GLN A 143 -3.99 -10.45 16.46
C GLN A 143 -4.19 -9.49 17.62
N TYR A 144 -4.67 -10.01 18.74
CA TYR A 144 -4.70 -9.22 19.98
C TYR A 144 -3.27 -8.85 20.39
N ALA A 145 -3.04 -7.55 20.61
CA ALA A 145 -1.73 -7.04 21.01
C ALA A 145 -1.25 -7.58 22.36
N LYS A 146 -2.18 -7.96 23.25
CA LYS A 146 -1.89 -8.61 24.53
C LYS A 146 -2.78 -9.80 24.74
N THR A 147 -2.20 -10.86 25.29
CA THR A 147 -2.95 -12.00 25.81
C THR A 147 -3.57 -11.64 27.16
N TRP A 148 -4.64 -12.33 27.54
CA TRP A 148 -5.29 -12.16 28.83
C TRP A 148 -4.33 -12.45 30.00
N SER A 149 -3.46 -13.44 29.86
CA SER A 149 -2.43 -13.76 30.85
C SER A 149 -1.42 -12.62 31.02
N ALA A 150 -1.03 -11.95 29.93
CA ALA A 150 -0.13 -10.79 30.00
C ALA A 150 -0.80 -9.59 30.71
N PHE A 151 -2.12 -9.45 30.60
CA PHE A 151 -2.86 -8.45 31.36
C PHE A 151 -2.84 -8.75 32.87
N ILE A 152 -3.14 -9.99 33.28
CA ILE A 152 -3.12 -10.40 34.69
C ILE A 152 -1.71 -10.27 35.29
N LEU A 153 -0.69 -10.70 34.55
CA LEU A 153 0.69 -10.53 34.96
C LEU A 153 1.01 -9.04 35.18
N GLY A 154 0.49 -8.17 34.32
CA GLY A 154 0.58 -6.71 34.49
C GLY A 154 -0.07 -6.22 35.78
N VAL A 155 -1.26 -6.73 36.15
CA VAL A 155 -1.93 -6.37 37.40
C VAL A 155 -1.09 -6.79 38.62
N PHE A 156 -0.60 -8.04 38.64
CA PHE A 156 0.26 -8.50 39.74
C PHE A 156 1.57 -7.72 39.82
N ALA A 157 2.17 -7.37 38.68
CA ALA A 157 3.39 -6.55 38.64
C ALA A 157 3.15 -5.16 39.26
N VAL A 158 2.01 -4.52 38.97
CA VAL A 158 1.65 -3.22 39.57
C VAL A 158 1.45 -3.35 41.08
N VAL A 159 0.70 -4.35 41.54
CA VAL A 159 0.48 -4.59 42.98
C VAL A 159 1.80 -4.87 43.70
N GLY A 160 2.64 -5.75 43.15
CA GLY A 160 3.95 -6.08 43.70
C GLY A 160 4.90 -4.88 43.72
N GLY A 161 4.84 -4.03 42.70
CA GLY A 161 5.60 -2.78 42.62
C GLY A 161 5.22 -1.80 43.74
N VAL A 162 3.91 -1.58 43.96
CA VAL A 162 3.43 -0.68 45.02
C VAL A 162 3.83 -1.19 46.41
N LEU A 163 3.67 -2.48 46.68
CA LEU A 163 4.06 -3.08 47.97
C LEU A 163 5.58 -2.99 48.20
N SER A 164 6.37 -3.20 47.16
CA SER A 164 7.83 -3.11 47.23
C SER A 164 8.31 -1.68 47.51
N VAL A 165 7.71 -0.68 46.86
CA VAL A 165 7.98 0.74 47.13
C VAL A 165 7.56 1.11 48.57
N GLY A 166 6.37 0.67 49.01
CA GLY A 166 5.91 0.92 50.38
C GLY A 166 6.83 0.31 51.45
N ALA A 167 7.23 -0.96 51.28
CA ALA A 167 8.14 -1.65 52.20
C ALA A 167 9.54 -1.02 52.22
N LEU A 168 10.02 -0.52 51.08
CA LEU A 168 11.29 0.20 51.01
C LEU A 168 11.21 1.51 51.80
N LEU A 169 10.16 2.30 51.57
CA LEU A 169 9.95 3.57 52.28
C LEU A 169 9.87 3.36 53.80
N ASP A 170 9.05 2.42 54.25
CA ASP A 170 8.90 2.10 55.68
C ASP A 170 10.24 1.74 56.34
N LYS A 171 11.03 0.86 55.69
CA LYS A 171 12.36 0.50 56.18
C LYS A 171 13.32 1.69 56.22
N THR A 172 13.31 2.54 55.20
CA THR A 172 14.19 3.72 55.16
C THR A 172 13.86 4.74 56.24
N ILE A 173 12.56 4.99 56.48
CA ILE A 173 12.08 5.89 57.52
C ILE A 173 12.39 5.36 58.92
N TRP A 174 12.13 4.07 59.17
CA TRP A 174 12.45 3.45 60.45
C TRP A 174 13.96 3.48 60.74
N ALA A 175 14.79 3.17 59.74
CA ALA A 175 16.25 3.23 59.89
C ALA A 175 16.74 4.66 60.17
N ALA A 176 16.16 5.65 59.48
CA ALA A 176 16.48 7.06 59.70
C ALA A 176 16.11 7.52 61.13
N ASP A 177 14.90 7.21 61.61
CA ASP A 177 14.46 7.57 62.97
C ASP A 177 15.36 6.94 64.05
N ARG A 178 15.74 5.67 63.88
CA ARG A 178 16.65 4.97 64.80
C ARG A 178 18.02 5.63 64.88
N ILE A 179 18.60 6.04 63.76
CA ILE A 179 19.91 6.72 63.71
C ILE A 179 19.83 8.09 64.39
N ILE A 180 18.76 8.85 64.14
CA ILE A 180 18.56 10.18 64.74
C ILE A 180 18.41 10.07 66.25
N ARG A 181 17.63 9.11 66.74
CA ARG A 181 17.47 8.86 68.19
C ARG A 181 18.80 8.48 68.84
N GLN A 182 19.58 7.58 68.24
CA GLN A 182 20.91 7.21 68.76
C GLN A 182 21.88 8.38 68.84
N LYS A 183 21.79 9.37 67.94
CA LYS A 183 22.60 10.59 68.02
C LYS A 183 22.14 11.59 69.08
N LYS A 184 20.91 11.49 69.56
CA LYS A 184 20.34 12.39 70.57
C LYS A 184 20.58 11.90 72.00
N ASP A 185 20.84 10.60 72.18
CA ASP A 185 21.16 9.97 73.46
C ASP A 185 22.68 9.90 73.74
N MET A 186 23.52 10.52 72.91
CA MET A 186 24.98 10.70 73.10
C MET A 186 25.32 12.14 73.46
#